data_AF-A0A5Q4SWC5-F1
#
_entry.id   AF-A0A5Q4SWC5-F1
#
_cell.length_a   1.000
_cell.length_b   1.000
_cell.length_c   1.000
_cell.angle_alpha   90.00
_cell.angle_beta   90.00
_cell.angle_gamma   90.00
#
_symmetry.space_group_name_H-M   'P 1'
#
loop_
_entity.id
_entity.type
_entity.pdbx_description
1 polymer ?
#
loop_
_entity_poly.entity_id
_entity_poly.type
_entity_poly.pdbx_seq_one_letter_code
_entity_poly.pdbx_strand_id
1 'polypeptide(L)'
;MLFDPTRRWALRGLCRDEPASLFLAELTGRQAEGTVRKSWEEAKQVCAHCPVMAECRRDSLGERYGVWGGLDPQERRTERKRLPAAAKRWPVEKRLAWGKELSALESGGVIWRRISEMTGFGPTLGQQLAREWRAHVRSLHKPKAPAVALAERPKKPFPERPGKKTAWVRDGSIMRDAYYKGETHDGLWIRVGFRSTRETTYKWVPAVDVKQYHPQPKVIETYIRRPDREEGSAIA
;
A
#
# COMPACT_ATOMS: atom_id res chain seq x y z
N MET A 1 11.58 -13.22 0.34
CA MET A 1 11.69 -12.93 -1.10
C MET A 1 10.83 -13.95 -1.81
N LEU A 2 9.85 -13.50 -2.60
CA LEU A 2 8.88 -14.43 -3.22
C LEU A 2 9.46 -15.10 -4.46
N PHE A 3 10.48 -14.52 -5.10
CA PHE A 3 11.14 -15.07 -6.28
C PHE A 3 12.64 -14.88 -6.12
N ASP A 4 13.44 -15.96 -6.15
CA ASP A 4 14.90 -15.85 -6.06
C ASP A 4 15.51 -15.98 -7.47
N PRO A 5 15.92 -14.87 -8.11
CA PRO A 5 16.54 -14.92 -9.44
C PRO A 5 17.88 -15.68 -9.45
N THR A 6 18.53 -15.81 -8.29
CA THR A 6 19.79 -16.55 -8.14
C THR A 6 19.57 -18.03 -7.80
N ARG A 7 18.32 -18.46 -7.59
CA ARG A 7 17.91 -19.84 -7.30
C ARG A 7 18.73 -20.51 -6.19
N ARG A 8 19.07 -19.81 -5.10
CA ARG A 8 19.86 -20.38 -3.99
C ARG A 8 19.20 -21.60 -3.34
N TRP A 9 17.88 -21.69 -3.41
CA TRP A 9 17.13 -22.89 -3.00
C TRP A 9 17.59 -24.16 -3.72
N ALA A 10 18.12 -24.06 -4.95
CA ALA A 10 18.56 -25.21 -5.74
C ALA A 10 19.71 -25.99 -5.08
N LEU A 11 20.47 -25.36 -4.18
CA LEU A 11 21.51 -26.03 -3.39
C LEU A 11 20.95 -27.13 -2.48
N ARG A 12 19.67 -27.07 -2.13
CA ARG A 12 18.96 -28.07 -1.30
C ARG A 12 18.09 -29.03 -2.13
N GLY A 13 18.23 -29.02 -3.46
CA GLY A 13 17.43 -29.86 -4.35
C GLY A 13 17.96 -31.30 -4.41
N LEU A 14 17.06 -32.28 -4.25
CA LEU A 14 17.40 -33.71 -4.40
C LEU A 14 17.92 -34.05 -5.81
N CYS A 15 17.54 -33.28 -6.83
CA CYS A 15 18.02 -33.47 -8.19
C CYS A 15 19.54 -33.32 -8.36
N ARG A 16 20.25 -32.82 -7.34
CA ARG A 16 21.72 -32.72 -7.34
C ARG A 16 22.40 -34.08 -7.21
N ASP A 17 21.72 -35.05 -6.61
CA ASP A 17 22.24 -36.41 -6.39
C ASP A 17 21.90 -37.34 -7.57
N GLU A 18 21.27 -36.80 -8.61
CA GLU A 18 20.76 -37.51 -9.77
C GLU A 18 21.44 -37.00 -11.06
N PRO A 19 21.54 -37.82 -12.12
CA PRO A 19 22.14 -37.39 -13.37
C PRO A 19 21.29 -36.32 -14.06
N ALA A 20 21.95 -35.27 -14.58
CA ALA A 20 21.26 -34.17 -15.25
C ALA A 20 20.43 -34.62 -16.48
N SER A 21 20.85 -35.69 -17.16
CA SER A 21 20.13 -36.30 -18.29
C SER A 21 18.75 -36.82 -17.91
N LEU A 22 18.49 -37.09 -16.62
CA LEU A 22 17.16 -37.48 -16.11
C LEU A 22 16.17 -36.31 -16.25
N PHE A 23 16.62 -35.08 -15.95
CA PHE A 23 15.78 -33.89 -15.94
C PHE A 23 15.82 -33.14 -17.27
N LEU A 24 16.96 -33.17 -17.95
CA LEU A 24 17.27 -32.38 -19.14
C LEU A 24 17.45 -33.26 -20.39
N ALA A 25 16.82 -34.44 -20.43
CA ALA A 25 16.82 -35.31 -21.60
C ALA A 25 16.48 -34.52 -22.89
N GLU A 26 17.31 -34.70 -23.92
CA GLU A 26 17.19 -33.96 -25.18
C GLU A 26 15.87 -34.30 -25.88
N LEU A 27 15.12 -33.26 -26.23
CA LEU A 27 13.91 -33.38 -27.01
C LEU A 27 14.25 -33.36 -28.50
N THR A 28 13.86 -34.41 -29.22
CA THR A 28 13.91 -34.44 -30.70
C THR A 28 12.64 -33.87 -31.35
N GLY A 29 11.61 -33.56 -30.54
CA GLY A 29 10.30 -33.10 -31.02
C GLY A 29 9.62 -32.09 -30.08
N ARG A 30 8.33 -31.82 -30.33
CA ARG A 30 7.53 -30.88 -29.54
C ARG A 30 7.09 -31.43 -28.17
N GLN A 31 7.05 -32.75 -28.02
CA GLN A 31 6.64 -33.46 -26.82
C GLN A 31 7.68 -34.51 -26.45
N ALA A 32 7.71 -34.89 -25.17
CA ALA A 32 8.52 -36.00 -24.71
C ALA A 32 7.89 -37.32 -25.14
N GLU A 33 8.66 -38.16 -25.81
CA GLU A 33 8.25 -39.46 -26.32
C GLU A 33 9.28 -40.52 -25.92
N GLY A 34 8.88 -41.79 -25.96
CA GLY A 34 9.77 -42.92 -25.70
C GLY A 34 10.58 -42.79 -24.40
N THR A 35 11.91 -42.84 -24.54
CA THR A 35 12.88 -42.77 -23.43
C THR A 35 12.84 -41.44 -22.70
N VAL A 36 12.60 -40.32 -23.40
CA VAL A 36 12.50 -38.98 -22.79
C VAL A 36 11.31 -38.91 -21.84
N ARG A 37 10.16 -39.45 -22.26
CA ARG A 37 8.96 -39.49 -21.42
C ARG A 37 9.22 -40.28 -20.14
N LYS A 38 9.79 -41.47 -20.26
CA LYS A 38 10.13 -42.33 -19.10
C LYS A 38 11.10 -41.63 -18.14
N SER A 39 12.16 -41.03 -18.69
CA SER A 39 13.14 -40.25 -17.93
C SER A 39 12.48 -39.09 -17.16
N TRP A 40 11.56 -38.37 -17.80
CA TRP A 40 10.84 -37.28 -17.14
C TRP A 40 9.82 -37.75 -16.09
N GLU A 41 9.19 -38.90 -16.29
CA GLU A 41 8.33 -39.52 -15.27
C GLU A 41 9.15 -39.87 -14.01
N GLU A 42 10.33 -40.45 -14.19
CA GLU A 42 11.29 -40.72 -13.10
C GLU A 42 11.77 -39.43 -12.43
N ALA A 43 12.14 -38.40 -13.22
CA ALA A 43 12.50 -37.07 -12.70
C ALA A 43 11.40 -36.43 -11.84
N LYS A 44 10.13 -36.62 -12.23
CA LYS A 44 8.96 -36.13 -11.47
C LYS A 44 8.82 -36.85 -10.13
N GLN A 45 9.17 -38.14 -10.04
CA GLN A 45 9.19 -38.86 -8.76
C GLN A 45 10.23 -38.30 -7.79
N VAL A 46 11.42 -37.95 -8.29
CA VAL A 46 12.44 -37.25 -7.47
C VAL A 46 11.90 -35.90 -6.99
N CYS A 47 11.25 -35.14 -7.88
CA CYS A 47 10.66 -33.85 -7.52
C CYS A 47 9.58 -33.95 -6.44
N ALA A 48 8.77 -35.03 -6.42
CA ALA A 48 7.69 -35.21 -5.46
C ALA A 48 8.17 -35.27 -4.00
N HIS A 49 9.41 -35.70 -3.78
CA HIS A 49 10.04 -35.80 -2.46
C HIS A 49 10.99 -34.63 -2.16
N CYS A 50 11.18 -33.72 -3.12
CA CYS A 50 12.17 -32.66 -3.03
C CYS A 50 11.72 -31.53 -2.09
N PRO A 51 12.54 -31.15 -1.08
CA PRO A 51 12.13 -30.16 -0.05
C PRO A 51 11.98 -28.74 -0.61
N VAL A 52 12.50 -28.48 -1.82
CA VAL A 52 12.43 -27.18 -2.50
C VAL A 52 11.52 -27.21 -3.73
N MET A 53 10.62 -28.21 -3.84
CA MET A 53 9.71 -28.35 -4.98
C MET A 53 8.87 -27.08 -5.19
N ALA A 54 8.39 -26.45 -4.11
CA ALA A 54 7.55 -25.26 -4.18
C ALA A 54 8.32 -24.06 -4.75
N GLU A 55 9.54 -23.81 -4.26
CA GLU A 55 10.42 -22.76 -4.77
C GLU A 55 10.83 -23.04 -6.22
N CYS A 56 11.20 -24.28 -6.53
CA CYS A 56 11.59 -24.69 -7.88
C CYS A 56 10.47 -24.49 -8.89
N ARG A 57 9.25 -24.92 -8.56
CA ARG A 57 8.08 -24.76 -9.43
C ARG A 57 7.77 -23.29 -9.71
N ARG A 58 7.89 -22.46 -8.67
CA ARG A 58 7.62 -21.02 -8.74
C ARG A 58 8.68 -20.27 -9.56
N ASP A 59 9.96 -20.56 -9.34
CA ASP A 59 11.08 -19.79 -9.91
C ASP A 59 11.56 -20.34 -11.27
N SER A 60 11.02 -21.48 -11.70
CA SER A 60 11.30 -22.09 -13.01
C SER A 60 10.08 -22.15 -13.91
N LEU A 61 9.02 -21.42 -13.58
CA LEU A 61 7.80 -21.43 -14.39
C LEU A 61 8.03 -20.90 -15.81
N GLY A 62 9.03 -20.02 -16.01
CA GLY A 62 9.44 -19.54 -17.34
C GLY A 62 10.41 -20.44 -18.10
N GLU A 63 10.95 -21.49 -17.45
CA GLU A 63 11.95 -22.37 -18.04
C GLU A 63 11.38 -23.19 -19.20
N ARG A 64 12.14 -23.26 -20.30
CA ARG A 64 11.69 -23.80 -21.60
C ARG A 64 11.89 -25.30 -21.73
N TYR A 65 12.88 -25.87 -21.03
CA TYR A 65 13.30 -27.25 -21.24
C TYR A 65 13.31 -28.06 -19.93
N GLY A 66 13.22 -29.38 -20.07
CA GLY A 66 13.34 -30.34 -18.98
C GLY A 66 12.29 -30.25 -17.87
N VAL A 67 12.48 -31.07 -16.85
CA VAL A 67 11.61 -31.15 -15.66
C VAL A 67 12.11 -30.22 -14.56
N TRP A 68 11.21 -29.37 -14.06
CA TRP A 68 11.48 -28.42 -12.98
C TRP A 68 10.29 -28.38 -12.02
N GLY A 69 10.55 -28.55 -10.72
CA GLY A 69 9.51 -28.48 -9.69
C GLY A 69 8.39 -29.49 -9.90
N GLY A 70 8.71 -30.65 -10.48
CA GLY A 70 7.77 -31.71 -10.83
C GLY A 70 6.89 -31.42 -12.05
N LEU A 71 7.23 -30.40 -12.85
CA LEU A 71 6.52 -30.07 -14.09
C LEU A 71 7.46 -30.20 -15.28
N ASP A 72 6.98 -30.78 -16.37
CA ASP A 72 7.63 -30.73 -17.68
C ASP A 72 7.32 -29.42 -18.44
N PRO A 73 7.94 -29.14 -19.60
CA PRO A 73 7.69 -27.91 -20.35
C PRO A 73 6.24 -27.71 -20.78
N GLN A 74 5.50 -28.79 -21.08
CA GLN A 74 4.11 -28.71 -21.54
C GLN A 74 3.16 -28.42 -20.38
N GLU A 75 3.41 -29.04 -19.23
CA GLU A 75 2.70 -28.74 -17.98
C GLU A 75 2.97 -27.31 -17.53
N ARG A 76 4.23 -26.84 -17.55
CA ARG A 76 4.56 -25.43 -17.26
C ARG A 76 3.88 -24.46 -18.22
N ARG A 77 3.79 -24.78 -19.51
CA ARG A 77 3.01 -23.98 -20.48
C ARG A 77 1.54 -23.89 -20.07
N THR A 78 0.96 -24.99 -19.61
CA THR A 78 -0.43 -25.03 -19.13
C THR A 78 -0.62 -24.18 -17.88
N GLU A 79 0.30 -24.25 -16.92
CA GLU A 79 0.28 -23.40 -15.74
C GLU A 79 0.42 -21.92 -16.08
N ARG A 80 1.34 -21.54 -16.97
CA ARG A 80 1.46 -20.15 -17.47
C ARG A 80 0.18 -19.63 -18.12
N LYS A 81 -0.54 -20.47 -18.86
CA LYS A 81 -1.85 -20.11 -19.45
C LYS A 81 -2.93 -19.89 -18.37
N ARG A 82 -2.85 -20.59 -17.25
CA ARG A 82 -3.79 -20.46 -16.12
C ARG A 82 -3.47 -19.29 -15.20
N LEU A 83 -2.20 -18.84 -15.16
CA LEU A 83 -1.74 -17.76 -14.27
C LEU A 83 -2.63 -16.51 -14.29
N PRO A 84 -3.07 -15.94 -15.43
CA PRO A 84 -3.92 -14.75 -15.41
C PRO A 84 -5.26 -14.96 -14.70
N ALA A 85 -5.90 -16.11 -14.93
CA ALA A 85 -7.15 -16.44 -14.26
C ALA A 85 -6.93 -16.71 -12.76
N ALA A 86 -5.84 -17.38 -12.41
CA ALA A 86 -5.47 -17.63 -11.01
C ALA A 86 -5.14 -16.32 -10.27
N ALA A 87 -4.40 -15.41 -10.91
CA ALA A 87 -3.97 -14.14 -10.32
C ALA A 87 -5.14 -13.24 -9.93
N LYS A 88 -6.24 -13.28 -10.68
CA LYS A 88 -7.49 -12.58 -10.32
C LYS A 88 -8.07 -13.04 -8.98
N ARG A 89 -7.82 -14.30 -8.60
CA ARG A 89 -8.32 -14.92 -7.36
C ARG A 89 -7.29 -14.87 -6.23
N TRP A 90 -6.08 -14.36 -6.46
CA TRP A 90 -5.06 -14.29 -5.42
C TRP A 90 -5.41 -13.25 -4.36
N PRO A 91 -5.10 -13.53 -3.08
CA PRO A 91 -5.12 -12.53 -2.02
C PRO A 91 -4.28 -11.30 -2.41
N VAL A 92 -4.67 -10.13 -1.90
CA VAL A 92 -4.04 -8.84 -2.21
C VAL A 92 -2.54 -8.91 -1.90
N GLU A 93 -2.19 -9.51 -0.77
CA GLU A 93 -0.83 -9.66 -0.25
C GLU A 93 0.05 -10.41 -1.26
N LYS A 94 -0.50 -11.49 -1.86
CA LYS A 94 0.21 -12.29 -2.86
C LYS A 94 0.40 -11.52 -4.17
N ARG A 95 -0.60 -10.75 -4.61
CA ARG A 95 -0.48 -9.89 -5.80
C ARG A 95 0.56 -8.79 -5.59
N LEU A 96 0.55 -8.14 -4.44
CA LEU A 96 1.52 -7.09 -4.10
C LEU A 96 2.93 -7.65 -3.95
N ALA A 97 3.09 -8.84 -3.35
CA ALA A 97 4.39 -9.49 -3.25
C ALA A 97 5.00 -9.81 -4.61
N TRP A 98 4.22 -10.37 -5.55
CA TRP A 98 4.68 -10.56 -6.93
C TRP A 98 4.91 -9.23 -7.66
N GLY A 99 4.02 -8.26 -7.48
CA GLY A 99 4.15 -6.92 -8.07
C GLY A 99 5.43 -6.21 -7.65
N LYS A 100 5.87 -6.40 -6.39
CA LYS A 100 7.16 -5.91 -5.89
C LYS A 100 8.35 -6.48 -6.66
N GLU A 101 8.43 -7.81 -6.76
CA GLU A 101 9.54 -8.48 -7.44
C GLU A 101 9.59 -8.09 -8.94
N LEU A 102 8.42 -8.06 -9.60
CA LEU A 102 8.31 -7.69 -11.01
C LEU A 102 8.66 -6.21 -11.26
N SER A 103 8.20 -5.31 -10.39
CA SER A 103 8.56 -3.89 -10.47
C SER A 103 10.05 -3.68 -10.23
N ALA A 104 10.69 -4.45 -9.35
CA ALA A 104 12.12 -4.35 -9.10
C ALA A 104 12.94 -4.77 -10.33
N LEU A 105 12.55 -5.87 -11.00
CA LEU A 105 13.19 -6.30 -12.25
C LEU A 105 13.02 -5.26 -13.37
N GLU A 106 11.80 -4.72 -13.54
CA GLU A 106 11.51 -3.69 -14.54
C GLU A 106 12.32 -2.41 -14.28
N SER A 107 12.33 -1.91 -13.04
CA SER A 107 13.12 -0.72 -12.66
C SER A 107 14.63 -0.95 -12.70
N GLY A 108 15.08 -2.20 -12.58
CA GLY A 108 16.49 -2.59 -12.78
C GLY A 108 16.92 -2.68 -14.24
N GLY A 109 16.05 -2.32 -15.20
CA GLY A 109 16.37 -2.29 -16.62
C GLY A 109 16.18 -3.64 -17.35
N VAL A 110 15.61 -4.64 -16.69
CA VAL A 110 15.34 -5.94 -17.34
C VAL A 110 14.15 -5.80 -18.28
N ILE A 111 14.36 -6.11 -19.57
CA ILE A 111 13.28 -6.05 -20.57
C ILE A 111 12.20 -7.12 -20.30
N TRP A 112 10.94 -6.82 -20.63
CA TRP A 112 9.79 -7.69 -20.34
C TRP A 112 9.87 -9.08 -20.96
N ARG A 113 10.49 -9.22 -22.13
CA ARG A 113 10.77 -10.52 -22.73
C ARG A 113 11.59 -11.40 -21.77
N ARG A 114 12.63 -10.83 -21.18
CA ARG A 114 13.51 -11.51 -20.23
C ARG A 114 12.83 -11.78 -18.89
N ILE A 115 12.04 -10.83 -18.37
CA ILE A 115 11.24 -11.05 -17.16
C ILE A 115 10.27 -12.23 -17.36
N SER A 116 9.66 -12.33 -18.53
CA SER A 116 8.73 -13.43 -18.85
C SER A 116 9.44 -14.78 -18.89
N GLU A 117 10.64 -14.83 -19.48
CA GLU A 117 11.49 -16.03 -19.49
C GLU A 117 11.95 -16.44 -18.08
N MET A 118 12.21 -15.46 -17.20
CA MET A 118 12.66 -15.73 -15.83
C MET A 118 11.53 -16.19 -14.91
N THR A 119 10.35 -15.57 -15.03
CA THR A 119 9.27 -15.70 -14.03
C THR A 119 8.07 -16.50 -14.52
N GLY A 120 7.93 -16.69 -15.84
CA GLY A 120 6.74 -17.30 -16.44
C GLY A 120 5.53 -16.39 -16.54
N PHE A 121 5.58 -15.16 -16.03
CA PHE A 121 4.51 -14.17 -16.21
C PHE A 121 4.56 -13.61 -17.63
N GLY A 122 3.42 -13.65 -18.33
CA GLY A 122 3.28 -12.91 -19.58
C GLY A 122 3.34 -11.38 -19.33
N PRO A 123 3.73 -10.58 -20.35
CA PRO A 123 3.96 -9.15 -20.19
C PRO A 123 2.75 -8.40 -19.65
N THR A 124 1.54 -8.71 -20.13
CA THR A 124 0.30 -8.06 -19.71
C THR A 124 0.02 -8.22 -18.21
N LEU A 125 0.06 -9.46 -17.71
CA LEU A 125 -0.19 -9.75 -16.30
C LEU A 125 0.93 -9.21 -15.41
N GLY A 126 2.19 -9.39 -15.84
CA GLY A 126 3.33 -8.91 -15.07
C GLY A 126 3.32 -7.40 -14.90
N GLN A 127 3.07 -6.66 -15.99
CA GLN A 127 2.94 -5.20 -15.96
C GLN A 127 1.79 -4.74 -15.08
N GLN A 128 0.66 -5.45 -15.11
CA GLN A 128 -0.47 -5.15 -14.23
C GLN A 128 -0.07 -5.24 -12.75
N LEU A 129 0.54 -6.35 -12.33
CA LEU A 129 0.98 -6.54 -10.94
C LEU A 129 2.04 -5.51 -10.54
N ALA A 130 2.99 -5.20 -11.42
CA ALA A 130 3.99 -4.16 -11.18
C ALA A 130 3.35 -2.77 -10.99
N ARG A 131 2.33 -2.43 -11.79
CA ARG A 131 1.56 -1.19 -11.62
C ARG A 131 0.76 -1.16 -10.33
N GLU A 132 0.13 -2.27 -9.95
CA GLU A 132 -0.59 -2.42 -8.68
C GLU A 132 0.35 -2.17 -7.49
N TRP A 133 1.55 -2.79 -7.50
CA TRP A 133 2.58 -2.54 -6.49
C TRP A 133 3.02 -1.07 -6.46
N ARG A 134 3.33 -0.46 -7.61
CA ARG A 134 3.72 0.95 -7.67
C ARG A 134 2.62 1.88 -7.15
N ALA A 135 1.35 1.57 -7.44
CA ALA A 135 0.21 2.31 -6.89
C ALA A 135 0.10 2.15 -5.37
N HIS A 136 0.30 0.94 -4.85
CA HIS A 136 0.35 0.68 -3.41
C HIS A 136 1.48 1.46 -2.74
N VAL A 137 2.71 1.41 -3.26
CA VAL A 137 3.84 2.20 -2.75
C VAL A 137 3.52 3.69 -2.78
N ARG A 138 2.94 4.20 -3.87
CA ARG A 138 2.48 5.61 -3.95
C ARG A 138 1.41 5.94 -2.92
N SER A 139 0.52 5.01 -2.57
CA SER A 139 -0.48 5.24 -1.52
C SER A 139 0.12 5.27 -0.13
N LEU A 140 1.18 4.48 0.13
CA LEU A 140 1.93 4.52 1.39
C LEU A 140 2.75 5.81 1.54
N HIS A 141 3.30 6.31 0.43
CA HIS A 141 4.08 7.55 0.37
C HIS A 141 3.22 8.77 0.05
N LYS A 142 1.92 8.61 -0.15
CA LYS A 142 1.01 9.74 -0.30
C LYS A 142 1.14 10.49 1.02
N PRO A 143 1.67 11.74 1.03
CA PRO A 143 1.74 12.48 2.27
C PRO A 143 0.33 12.45 2.84
N LYS A 144 0.20 11.91 4.07
CA LYS A 144 -1.06 12.01 4.82
C LYS A 144 -1.47 13.46 4.64
N ALA A 145 -2.62 13.68 3.98
CA ALA A 145 -3.06 15.04 3.62
C ALA A 145 -2.75 15.91 4.82
N PRO A 146 -1.93 16.97 4.66
CA PRO A 146 -1.29 17.63 5.80
C PRO A 146 -2.38 17.80 6.82
N ALA A 147 -2.23 17.16 7.99
CA ALA A 147 -3.18 17.33 9.08
C ALA A 147 -3.24 18.83 9.22
N VAL A 148 -4.35 19.46 8.76
CA VAL A 148 -4.42 20.87 8.40
C VAL A 148 -3.50 21.60 9.34
N ALA A 149 -2.32 21.98 8.87
CA ALA A 149 -1.37 22.63 9.75
C ALA A 149 -2.10 23.90 10.13
N LEU A 150 -2.65 23.95 11.35
CA LEU A 150 -2.98 25.21 11.96
C LEU A 150 -1.65 25.95 11.88
N ALA A 151 -1.58 26.94 10.99
CA ALA A 151 -0.39 27.75 10.81
C ALA A 151 0.11 28.12 12.20
N GLU A 152 1.39 27.92 12.49
CA GLU A 152 1.96 28.23 13.80
C GLU A 152 1.49 29.63 14.23
N ARG A 153 0.64 29.72 15.25
CA ARG A 153 0.17 31.00 15.78
C ARG A 153 0.81 31.31 17.13
N PRO A 154 2.01 31.92 17.13
CA PRO A 154 2.39 32.87 18.16
C PRO A 154 2.46 34.29 17.54
N LYS A 155 2.24 35.39 18.27
CA LYS A 155 3.37 36.11 18.90
C LYS A 155 2.95 37.26 19.86
N LYS A 156 1.82 37.14 20.57
CA LYS A 156 1.58 37.92 21.80
C LYS A 156 0.97 37.03 22.90
N PRO A 157 1.48 37.09 24.14
CA PRO A 157 0.86 36.39 25.26
C PRO A 157 -0.54 36.97 25.48
N PHE A 158 -1.46 36.12 25.93
CA PHE A 158 -2.75 36.60 26.40
C PHE A 158 -2.51 37.55 27.59
N PRO A 159 -3.35 38.60 27.76
CA PRO A 159 -3.29 39.44 28.95
C PRO A 159 -3.38 38.61 30.24
N GLU A 160 -2.69 39.04 31.29
CA GLU A 160 -2.76 38.42 32.63
C GLU A 160 -4.00 38.86 33.40
N ARG A 161 -4.42 40.11 33.21
CA ARG A 161 -5.66 40.63 33.79
C ARG A 161 -6.88 39.89 33.23
N PRO A 162 -7.86 39.51 34.08
CA PRO A 162 -9.12 38.96 33.60
C PRO A 162 -9.79 39.97 32.67
N GLY A 163 -10.32 39.48 31.55
CA GLY A 163 -11.09 40.34 30.64
C GLY A 163 -12.51 40.59 31.18
N LYS A 164 -13.35 41.24 30.37
CA LYS A 164 -14.73 41.58 30.77
C LYS A 164 -15.77 40.49 30.48
N LYS A 165 -15.48 39.52 29.61
CA LYS A 165 -16.35 38.41 29.20
C LYS A 165 -15.83 37.06 29.69
N THR A 166 -16.07 35.95 28.98
CA THR A 166 -15.64 34.62 29.46
C THR A 166 -14.36 34.12 28.80
N ALA A 167 -13.96 34.71 27.66
CA ALA A 167 -12.75 34.34 26.94
C ALA A 167 -12.07 35.53 26.24
N TRP A 168 -10.75 35.45 26.13
CA TRP A 168 -9.95 36.27 25.22
C TRP A 168 -9.77 35.55 23.89
N VAL A 169 -9.98 36.26 22.79
CA VAL A 169 -9.79 35.72 21.45
C VAL A 169 -8.74 36.54 20.72
N ARG A 170 -7.77 35.86 20.12
CA ARG A 170 -6.75 36.45 19.27
C ARG A 170 -7.24 36.45 17.82
N ASP A 171 -7.37 37.64 17.25
CA ASP A 171 -7.71 37.86 15.84
C ASP A 171 -6.59 38.67 15.19
N GLY A 172 -5.59 37.97 14.64
CA GLY A 172 -4.35 38.56 14.17
C GLY A 172 -3.56 39.21 15.31
N SER A 173 -3.36 40.54 15.23
CA SER A 173 -2.63 41.34 16.23
C SER A 173 -3.51 41.88 17.37
N ILE A 174 -4.82 41.64 17.30
CA ILE A 174 -5.81 42.24 18.21
C ILE A 174 -6.32 41.19 19.20
N MET A 175 -6.34 41.55 20.48
CA MET A 175 -6.99 40.78 21.55
C MET A 175 -8.37 41.34 21.82
N ARG A 176 -9.40 40.49 21.81
CA ARG A 176 -10.80 40.89 22.07
C ARG A 176 -11.45 40.00 23.11
N ASP A 177 -12.32 40.60 23.92
CA ASP A 177 -13.22 39.86 24.79
C ASP A 177 -14.36 39.20 23.98
N ALA A 178 -14.59 37.91 24.22
CA ALA A 178 -15.67 37.12 23.65
C ALA A 178 -16.36 36.23 24.69
N TYR A 179 -17.54 35.72 24.34
CA TYR A 179 -18.26 34.72 25.12
C TYR A 179 -17.98 33.33 24.55
N TYR A 180 -17.44 32.41 25.34
CA TYR A 180 -17.39 30.98 24.99
C TYR A 180 -18.82 30.44 24.76
N LYS A 181 -18.99 29.58 23.75
CA LYS A 181 -20.27 28.96 23.41
C LYS A 181 -20.20 27.45 23.31
N GLY A 182 -19.06 26.92 22.88
CA GLY A 182 -18.83 25.49 22.82
C GLY A 182 -17.53 25.19 22.10
N GLU A 183 -17.22 23.91 21.98
CA GLU A 183 -16.05 23.43 21.26
C GLU A 183 -16.36 22.14 20.52
N THR A 184 -15.54 21.84 19.52
CA THR A 184 -15.64 20.59 18.77
C THR A 184 -15.24 19.39 19.64
N HIS A 185 -15.66 18.19 19.23
CA HIS A 185 -15.31 16.94 19.93
C HIS A 185 -13.79 16.74 20.05
N ASP A 186 -13.03 17.16 19.04
CA ASP A 186 -11.56 17.10 19.02
C ASP A 186 -10.89 18.23 19.82
N GLY A 187 -11.66 19.19 20.35
CA GLY A 187 -11.17 20.33 21.12
C GLY A 187 -10.28 21.31 20.34
N LEU A 188 -10.18 21.15 19.01
CA LEU A 188 -9.31 21.98 18.18
C LEU A 188 -9.94 23.33 17.83
N TRP A 189 -11.26 23.45 17.95
CA TRP A 189 -12.02 24.64 17.59
C TRP A 189 -12.98 25.03 18.71
N ILE A 190 -13.02 26.32 19.01
CA ILE A 190 -13.93 26.90 19.99
C ILE A 190 -14.87 27.86 19.27
N ARG A 191 -16.18 27.71 19.52
CA ARG A 191 -17.21 28.66 19.12
C ARG A 191 -17.24 29.80 20.13
N VAL A 192 -17.07 31.02 19.63
CA VAL A 192 -17.09 32.24 20.43
C VAL A 192 -18.10 33.25 19.89
N GLY A 193 -18.72 34.01 20.80
CA GLY A 193 -19.66 35.09 20.49
C GLY A 193 -19.09 36.48 20.79
N PHE A 194 -19.15 37.38 19.81
CA PHE A 194 -18.80 38.80 19.97
C PHE A 194 -20.07 39.65 20.00
N ARG A 195 -20.40 40.17 21.18
CA ARG A 195 -21.49 41.14 21.36
C ARG A 195 -21.07 42.53 20.90
N SER A 196 -21.81 43.10 19.96
CA SER A 196 -21.80 44.51 19.59
C SER A 196 -22.95 45.26 20.28
N THR A 197 -23.11 46.56 20.00
CA THR A 197 -24.21 47.37 20.55
C THR A 197 -25.59 46.98 20.02
N ARG A 198 -25.67 46.34 18.84
CA ARG A 198 -26.94 45.98 18.17
C ARG A 198 -27.18 44.47 18.05
N GLU A 199 -26.12 43.66 17.98
CA GLU A 199 -26.25 42.21 17.74
C GLU A 199 -25.04 41.39 18.25
N THR A 200 -25.20 40.07 18.39
CA THR A 200 -24.12 39.14 18.74
C THR A 200 -23.74 38.27 17.55
N THR A 201 -22.48 38.32 17.14
CA THR A 201 -21.95 37.49 16.03
C THR A 201 -21.18 36.30 16.57
N TYR A 202 -21.31 35.14 15.93
CA TYR A 202 -20.67 33.90 16.35
C TYR A 202 -19.60 33.46 15.35
N LYS A 203 -18.42 33.06 15.83
CA LYS A 203 -17.30 32.61 15.01
C LYS A 203 -16.64 31.36 15.57
N TRP A 204 -16.15 30.50 14.68
CA TRP A 204 -15.29 29.37 15.02
C TRP A 204 -13.85 29.85 14.99
N VAL A 205 -13.10 29.59 16.06
CA VAL A 205 -11.72 30.03 16.22
C VAL A 205 -10.87 28.84 16.68
N PRO A 206 -9.63 28.69 16.18
CA PRO A 206 -8.73 27.66 16.69
C PRO A 206 -8.57 27.79 18.21
N ALA A 207 -8.65 26.67 18.94
CA ALA A 207 -8.59 26.68 20.39
C ALA A 207 -7.30 27.36 20.93
N VAL A 208 -6.20 27.25 20.17
CA VAL A 208 -4.91 27.90 20.47
C VAL A 208 -4.96 29.43 20.52
N ASP A 209 -5.99 30.04 19.95
CA ASP A 209 -6.22 31.49 19.93
C ASP A 209 -7.29 31.94 20.90
N VAL A 210 -7.76 31.06 21.77
CA VAL A 210 -8.76 31.36 22.78
C VAL A 210 -8.23 31.01 24.17
N LYS A 211 -8.28 31.98 25.10
CA LYS A 211 -8.00 31.75 26.53
C LYS A 211 -9.26 32.04 27.34
N GLN A 212 -9.82 31.01 27.95
CA GLN A 212 -10.90 31.14 28.92
C GLN A 212 -10.33 31.55 30.27
N TYR A 213 -10.99 32.47 30.98
CA TYR A 213 -10.52 32.95 32.30
C TYR A 213 -11.62 33.00 33.37
N HIS A 214 -12.88 32.79 32.97
CA HIS A 214 -13.95 32.47 33.90
C HIS A 214 -14.26 30.97 33.81
N PRO A 215 -14.61 30.28 34.91
CA PRO A 215 -15.00 28.87 34.87
C PRO A 215 -16.24 28.72 34.00
N GLN A 216 -16.18 27.91 32.94
CA GLN A 216 -17.31 27.58 32.09
C GLN A 216 -17.42 26.05 31.98
N PRO A 217 -18.62 25.47 32.03
CA PRO A 217 -18.79 24.07 31.67
C PRO A 217 -18.42 23.87 30.20
N LYS A 218 -17.65 22.83 29.90
CA LYS A 218 -17.28 22.45 28.54
C LYS A 218 -18.52 21.98 27.79
N VAL A 219 -18.87 22.68 26.71
CA VAL A 219 -20.03 22.37 25.86
C VAL A 219 -19.51 21.81 24.54
N ILE A 220 -19.75 20.54 24.28
CA ILE A 220 -19.34 19.91 23.01
C ILE A 220 -20.45 20.10 21.98
N GLU A 221 -20.14 20.78 20.87
CA GLU A 221 -21.07 20.90 19.74
C GLU A 221 -20.94 19.68 18.81
N THR A 222 -21.99 19.33 18.07
CA THR A 222 -22.15 18.10 17.26
C THR A 222 -21.13 17.92 16.11
N TYR A 223 -20.16 18.83 15.97
CA TYR A 223 -19.14 18.81 14.93
C TYR A 223 -17.91 17.98 15.32
N ILE A 224 -17.46 17.15 14.37
CA ILE A 224 -16.37 16.20 14.55
C ILE A 224 -15.00 16.78 14.07
N ARG A 225 -14.96 17.74 13.12
CA ARG A 225 -13.70 18.43 12.66
C ARG A 225 -13.95 19.75 11.87
N ARG A 226 -12.90 20.59 11.71
CA ARG A 226 -12.77 21.90 11.01
C ARG A 226 -14.00 22.32 10.16
N PRO A 227 -14.85 23.24 10.65
CA PRO A 227 -16.15 23.55 10.05
C PRO A 227 -16.14 24.54 8.85
N ASP A 228 -15.00 25.11 8.47
CA ASP A 228 -14.92 26.31 7.61
C ASP A 228 -14.62 26.05 6.12
N ARG A 229 -15.31 25.08 5.49
CA ARG A 229 -15.33 24.99 4.02
C ARG A 229 -16.63 24.44 3.44
N GLU A 230 -17.77 25.02 3.81
CA GLU A 230 -18.97 25.18 2.96
C GLU A 230 -19.98 26.02 3.75
N GLU A 231 -20.32 27.19 3.19
CA GLU A 231 -21.55 27.99 3.37
C GLU A 231 -21.21 29.48 3.24
N GLY A 232 -21.18 29.93 1.99
CA GLY A 232 -21.92 31.15 1.69
C GLY A 232 -23.42 30.80 1.67
N SER A 233 -24.24 31.79 2.02
CA SER A 233 -25.68 31.93 1.72
C SER A 233 -26.64 31.83 2.91
N ALA A 234 -27.48 32.87 2.95
CA ALA A 234 -28.88 32.92 3.40
C ALA A 234 -29.17 32.86 4.92
N ILE A 235 -29.48 34.01 5.52
CA ILE A 235 -30.81 34.64 5.72
C ILE A 235 -31.42 34.23 7.07
N ALA A 236 -31.55 35.21 7.96
CA ALA A 236 -32.84 35.67 8.50
C ALA A 236 -32.70 37.15 8.89
#